data_AF-A0A354FD62-F1
#
_entry.id   AF-A0A354FD62-F1
#
_cell.length_a   1.000
_cell.length_b   1.000
_cell.length_c   1.000
_cell.angle_alpha   90.00
_cell.angle_beta   90.00
_cell.angle_gamma   90.00
#
_symmetry.space_group_name_H-M   'P 1'
#
loop_
_entity.id
_entity.type
_entity.pdbx_description
1 polymer ?
#
loop_
_entity_poly.entity_id
_entity_poly.type
_entity_poly.pdbx_seq_one_letter_code
_entity_poly.pdbx_strand_id
1 'polypeptide(L)'
;IARGVRKTTSRLRGAVQLFSHTHLVLYGGRSMDTVSQGDAEEQFSYLEQDLERFSTASYCAELVDRLTQARERQPNVFFLMLSTLRALKDGNPKLTARVFELKLLDILGFCPSLT
;
A
#
# COMPACT_ATOMS: atom_id res chain seq x y z
N ILE A 1 -6.96 -8.21 11.83
CA ILE A 1 -6.41 -7.89 13.18
C ILE A 1 -5.16 -8.74 13.47
N ALA A 2 -4.02 -8.10 13.73
CA ALA A 2 -2.83 -8.78 14.26
C ALA A 2 -2.82 -8.73 15.79
N ARG A 3 -3.16 -9.85 16.44
CA ARG A 3 -3.27 -9.90 17.91
C ARG A 3 -1.89 -9.84 18.57
N GLY A 4 -1.77 -9.03 19.63
CA GLY A 4 -0.54 -8.94 20.42
C GLY A 4 0.63 -8.22 19.73
N VAL A 5 0.42 -7.58 18.57
CA VAL A 5 1.49 -6.95 17.79
C VAL A 5 2.22 -5.82 18.53
N ARG A 6 1.54 -5.17 19.49
CA ARG A 6 2.12 -4.12 20.33
C ARG A 6 3.18 -4.63 21.31
N LYS A 7 3.25 -5.94 21.57
CA LYS A 7 4.33 -6.54 22.39
C LYS A 7 5.66 -6.40 21.66
N THR A 8 6.73 -6.07 22.36
CA THR A 8 8.09 -5.97 21.80
C THR A 8 8.56 -7.29 21.19
N THR A 9 8.12 -8.41 21.76
CA THR A 9 8.44 -9.78 21.33
C THR A 9 7.58 -10.29 20.16
N SER A 10 6.68 -9.47 19.60
CA SER A 10 5.79 -9.92 18.52
C SER A 10 6.55 -10.11 17.21
N ARG A 11 6.51 -11.33 16.67
CA ARG A 11 7.06 -11.67 15.35
C ARG A 11 6.32 -10.98 14.19
N LEU A 12 5.05 -10.62 14.38
CA LEU A 12 4.23 -9.99 13.34
C LEU A 12 4.55 -8.49 13.16
N ARG A 13 5.29 -7.86 14.08
CA ARG A 13 5.50 -6.41 14.08
C ARG A 13 6.05 -5.90 12.74
N GLY A 14 7.08 -6.56 12.20
CA GLY A 14 7.70 -6.16 10.94
C GLY A 14 6.78 -6.31 9.72
N ALA A 15 5.85 -7.27 9.76
CA ALA A 15 4.95 -7.61 8.65
C ALA A 15 3.65 -6.76 8.62
N VAL A 16 3.43 -5.90 9.60
CA VAL A 16 2.27 -4.98 9.62
C VAL A 16 2.70 -3.53 9.89
N GLN A 17 3.91 -3.18 9.43
CA GLN A 17 4.35 -1.78 9.41
C GLN A 17 3.61 -1.02 8.30
N LEU A 18 3.51 0.30 8.49
CA LEU A 18 3.01 1.18 7.44
C LEU A 18 3.97 1.11 6.25
N PHE A 19 3.41 1.14 5.04
CA PHE A 19 4.16 1.01 3.78
C PHE A 19 5.14 -0.18 3.80
N SER A 20 4.59 -1.38 3.95
CA SER A 20 5.34 -2.63 3.83
C SER A 20 4.67 -3.56 2.81
N HIS A 21 5.49 -4.21 1.99
CA HIS A 21 5.07 -5.29 1.12
C HIS A 21 5.26 -6.60 1.88
N THR A 22 4.15 -7.30 2.16
CA THR A 22 4.16 -8.43 3.10
C THR A 22 3.28 -9.57 2.62
N HIS A 23 3.71 -10.78 2.95
CA HIS A 23 2.90 -11.98 2.81
C HIS A 23 2.21 -12.26 4.14
N LEU A 24 0.88 -12.34 4.14
CA LEU A 24 0.10 -12.60 5.35
C LEU A 24 -0.75 -13.85 5.19
N VAL A 25 -0.79 -14.67 6.25
CA VAL A 25 -1.75 -15.77 6.38
C VAL A 25 -2.89 -15.33 7.29
N LEU A 26 -4.10 -15.31 6.74
CA LEU A 26 -5.29 -14.84 7.43
C LEU A 26 -6.19 -16.00 7.85
N TYR A 27 -6.71 -15.92 9.07
CA TYR A 27 -7.81 -16.75 9.54
C TYR A 27 -9.13 -15.97 9.38
N GLY A 28 -10.06 -16.53 8.59
CA GLY A 28 -11.36 -15.93 8.30
C GLY A 28 -12.21 -15.73 9.54
N GLY A 29 -12.58 -14.48 9.83
CA GLY A 29 -13.44 -14.12 10.97
C GLY A 29 -14.87 -13.77 10.54
N ARG A 30 -15.78 -13.68 11.51
CA ARG A 30 -17.18 -13.25 11.24
C ARG A 30 -17.29 -11.81 10.72
N SER A 31 -16.40 -10.92 11.17
CA SER A 31 -16.39 -9.50 10.77
C SER A 31 -15.03 -9.04 10.27
N MET A 32 -13.95 -9.42 10.96
CA MET A 32 -12.57 -9.12 10.56
C MET A 32 -11.71 -10.38 10.59
N ASP A 33 -10.87 -10.50 9.59
CA ASP A 33 -9.90 -11.59 9.51
C ASP A 33 -8.75 -11.35 10.50
N THR A 34 -8.23 -12.43 11.08
CA THR A 34 -7.12 -12.37 12.03
C THR A 34 -5.82 -12.76 11.33
N VAL A 35 -4.76 -11.97 11.51
CA VAL A 35 -3.42 -12.30 11.01
C VAL A 35 -2.84 -13.41 11.88
N SER A 36 -2.61 -14.57 11.29
CA SER A 36 -2.06 -15.75 11.97
C SER A 36 -0.53 -15.83 11.80
N GLN A 37 -0.03 -15.50 10.61
CA GLN A 37 1.39 -15.42 10.26
C GLN A 37 1.61 -14.25 9.30
N GLY A 38 2.84 -13.77 9.23
CA GLY A 38 3.19 -12.74 8.29
C GLY A 38 4.69 -12.51 8.20
N ASP A 39 5.19 -12.33 6.98
CA ASP A 39 6.57 -12.05 6.66
C ASP A 39 6.65 -10.77 5.82
N ALA A 40 7.60 -9.90 6.17
CA ALA A 40 7.86 -8.69 5.40
C ALA A 40 8.84 -9.01 4.27
N GLU A 41 8.42 -8.75 3.03
CA GLU A 41 9.28 -8.89 1.86
C GLU A 41 10.09 -7.61 1.61
N GLU A 42 9.43 -6.45 1.72
CA GLU A 42 10.07 -5.15 1.53
C GLU A 42 9.46 -4.11 2.49
N GLN A 43 10.32 -3.27 3.07
CA GLN A 43 9.92 -2.18 3.95
C GLN A 43 10.36 -0.85 3.35
N PHE A 44 9.44 0.09 3.24
CA PHE A 44 9.69 1.41 2.65
C PHE A 44 9.95 2.45 3.75
N SER A 45 10.86 2.16 4.69
CA SER A 45 11.11 2.98 5.89
C SER A 45 11.59 4.41 5.58
N TYR A 46 12.17 4.64 4.40
CA TYR A 46 12.53 5.98 3.93
C TYR A 46 11.32 6.90 3.72
N LEU A 47 10.11 6.34 3.56
CA LEU A 47 8.89 7.13 3.43
C LEU A 47 8.54 7.84 4.74
N GLU A 48 8.81 7.24 5.90
CA GLU A 48 8.54 7.85 7.21
C GLU A 48 9.57 8.93 7.59
N GLN A 49 10.72 8.95 6.91
CA GLN A 49 11.82 9.87 7.19
C GLN A 49 11.70 11.20 6.44
N ASP A 50 10.78 11.29 5.47
CA ASP A 50 10.56 12.46 4.61
C ASP A 50 9.06 12.74 4.49
N LEU A 51 8.65 13.93 4.92
CA LEU A 51 7.25 14.31 4.97
C LEU A 51 6.58 14.38 3.58
N GLU A 52 7.30 14.80 2.55
CA GLU A 52 6.74 14.87 1.19
C GLU A 52 6.52 13.47 0.61
N ARG A 53 7.45 12.55 0.85
CA ARG A 53 7.31 11.15 0.44
C ARG A 53 6.21 10.45 1.23
N PHE A 54 6.16 10.65 2.55
CA PHE A 54 5.12 10.12 3.42
C PHE A 54 3.72 10.54 2.97
N SER A 55 3.54 11.85 2.77
CA SER A 55 2.25 12.42 2.37
C SER A 55 1.85 11.96 0.97
N THR A 56 2.81 11.84 0.04
CA THR A 56 2.54 11.31 -1.30
C THR A 56 2.15 9.84 -1.29
N ALA A 57 2.86 9.00 -0.52
CA ALA A 57 2.50 7.58 -0.38
C ALA A 57 1.13 7.41 0.27
N SER A 58 0.83 8.20 1.30
CA SER A 58 -0.48 8.24 1.96
C SER A 58 -1.59 8.67 1.00
N TYR A 59 -1.34 9.70 0.20
CA TYR A 59 -2.27 10.16 -0.82
C TYR A 59 -2.58 9.08 -1.85
N CYS A 60 -1.54 8.41 -2.38
CA CYS A 60 -1.73 7.30 -3.33
C CYS A 60 -2.52 6.14 -2.68
N ALA A 61 -2.25 5.82 -1.42
CA ALA A 61 -2.98 4.79 -0.68
C ALA A 61 -4.47 5.14 -0.50
N GLU A 62 -4.79 6.38 -0.13
CA GLU A 62 -6.18 6.87 0.00
C GLU A 62 -6.91 6.78 -1.35
N LEU A 63 -6.26 7.10 -2.47
CA LEU A 63 -6.87 6.94 -3.80
C LEU A 63 -7.25 5.48 -4.07
N VAL A 64 -6.37 4.51 -3.73
CA VAL A 64 -6.69 3.08 -3.89
C VAL A 64 -7.87 2.70 -3.01
N ASP A 65 -7.88 3.12 -1.74
CA ASP A 65 -8.97 2.82 -0.80
C ASP A 65 -10.33 3.38 -1.28
N ARG A 66 -10.33 4.58 -1.87
CA ARG A 66 -11.53 5.24 -2.37
C ARG A 66 -12.05 4.70 -3.71
N LEU A 67 -11.15 4.23 -4.57
CA LEU A 67 -11.47 3.89 -5.95
C LEU A 67 -11.54 2.38 -6.21
N THR A 68 -11.25 1.54 -5.22
CA THR A 68 -11.34 0.08 -5.34
C THR A 68 -12.32 -0.51 -4.35
N GLN A 69 -12.92 -1.66 -4.69
CA GLN A 69 -13.84 -2.36 -3.79
C GLN A 69 -13.07 -3.28 -2.85
N ALA A 70 -13.48 -3.29 -1.57
CA ALA A 70 -12.93 -4.22 -0.60
C ALA A 70 -13.21 -5.68 -1.02
N ARG A 71 -12.21 -6.56 -0.85
CA ARG A 71 -12.25 -7.99 -1.18
C ARG A 71 -12.38 -8.31 -2.68
N GLU A 72 -12.22 -7.34 -3.56
CA GLU A 72 -12.05 -7.57 -4.98
C GLU A 72 -10.56 -7.66 -5.34
N ARG A 73 -10.19 -8.67 -6.15
CA ARG A 73 -8.80 -8.85 -6.54
C ARG A 73 -8.42 -7.84 -7.63
N GLN A 74 -7.50 -6.94 -7.32
CA GLN A 74 -6.98 -5.91 -8.26
C GLN A 74 -5.45 -6.00 -8.42
N PRO A 75 -4.89 -7.01 -9.13
CA PRO A 75 -3.45 -7.23 -9.21
C PRO A 75 -2.69 -6.06 -9.85
N ASN A 76 -3.26 -5.42 -10.87
CA ASN A 76 -2.63 -4.31 -11.56
C ASN A 76 -2.51 -3.06 -10.67
N VAL A 77 -3.55 -2.76 -9.88
CA VAL A 77 -3.53 -1.68 -8.89
C VAL A 77 -2.48 -1.98 -7.81
N PHE A 78 -2.40 -3.23 -7.35
CA PHE A 78 -1.38 -3.65 -6.40
C PHE A 78 0.05 -3.42 -6.93
N PHE A 79 0.36 -3.88 -8.13
CA PHE A 79 1.69 -3.69 -8.72
C PHE A 79 2.00 -2.22 -9.02
N LEU A 80 0.99 -1.44 -9.42
CA LEU A 80 1.14 0.01 -9.58
C LEU A 80 1.51 0.67 -8.24
N MET A 81 0.79 0.36 -7.17
CA MET A 81 1.07 0.90 -5.83
C MET A 81 2.48 0.50 -5.36
N LEU A 82 2.86 -0.77 -5.53
CA LEU A 82 4.20 -1.25 -5.17
C LEU A 82 5.30 -0.50 -5.93
N SER A 83 5.11 -0.30 -7.23
CA SER A 83 6.06 0.44 -8.07
C SER A 83 6.14 1.92 -7.67
N THR A 84 5.00 2.52 -7.30
CA THR A 84 4.94 3.90 -6.79
C THR A 84 5.72 4.07 -5.49
N LEU A 85 5.55 3.16 -4.53
CA LEU A 85 6.29 3.22 -3.26
C LEU A 85 7.80 3.15 -3.51
N ARG A 86 8.25 2.25 -4.39
CA ARG A 86 9.66 2.14 -4.82
C ARG A 86 10.15 3.42 -5.52
N ALA A 87 9.36 3.98 -6.43
CA ALA A 87 9.72 5.18 -7.18
C ALA A 87 9.91 6.42 -6.29
N LEU A 88 9.19 6.52 -5.16
CA LEU A 88 9.33 7.60 -4.20
C LEU A 88 10.70 7.65 -3.49
N LYS A 89 11.53 6.60 -3.60
CA LYS A 89 12.86 6.59 -3.00
C LYS A 89 13.79 7.65 -3.59
N ASP A 90 13.77 7.81 -4.90
CA ASP A 90 14.69 8.69 -5.63
C ASP A 90 13.95 9.63 -6.59
N GLY A 91 12.65 9.42 -6.81
CA GLY A 91 11.82 10.22 -7.69
C GLY A 91 11.28 11.49 -7.04
N ASN A 92 10.81 12.42 -7.89
CA ASN A 92 10.07 13.59 -7.43
C ASN A 92 8.68 13.16 -6.92
N PRO A 93 8.31 13.44 -5.65
CA PRO A 93 7.03 12.96 -5.10
C PRO A 93 5.81 13.48 -5.86
N LYS A 94 5.78 14.77 -6.22
CA LYS A 94 4.66 15.38 -6.95
C LYS A 94 4.45 14.78 -8.33
N LEU A 95 5.53 14.57 -9.09
CA LEU A 95 5.44 13.93 -10.40
C LEU A 95 5.02 12.45 -10.27
N THR A 96 5.55 11.75 -9.27
CA THR A 96 5.20 10.36 -8.99
C THR A 96 3.70 10.23 -8.70
N ALA A 97 3.13 11.14 -7.91
CA ALA A 97 1.69 11.19 -7.64
C ALA A 97 0.86 11.33 -8.93
N ARG A 98 1.24 12.25 -9.83
CA ARG A 98 0.50 12.48 -11.09
C ARG A 98 0.58 11.29 -12.04
N VAL A 99 1.76 10.67 -12.15
CA VAL A 99 1.90 9.43 -12.94
C VAL A 99 1.05 8.31 -12.35
N PHE A 100 1.01 8.19 -11.02
CA PHE A 100 0.18 7.21 -10.34
C PHE A 100 -1.31 7.43 -10.60
N GLU A 101 -1.82 8.66 -10.45
CA GLU A 101 -3.21 9.02 -10.71
C GLU A 101 -3.64 8.62 -12.12
N LEU A 102 -2.88 9.02 -13.14
CA LEU A 102 -3.20 8.73 -14.53
C LEU A 102 -3.24 7.23 -14.80
N LYS A 103 -2.25 6.48 -14.31
CA LYS A 103 -2.21 5.02 -14.45
C LYS A 103 -3.32 4.32 -13.68
N LEU A 104 -3.67 4.82 -12.49
CA LEU A 104 -4.75 4.26 -11.69
C LEU A 104 -6.08 4.42 -12.41
N LEU A 105 -6.37 5.61 -12.93
CA LEU A 105 -7.60 5.89 -13.69
C LEU A 105 -7.70 5.04 -14.96
N ASP A 106 -6.59 4.85 -15.66
CA ASP A 106 -6.51 3.97 -16.84
C ASP A 106 -6.81 2.50 -16.46
N ILE A 107 -6.15 1.97 -15.42
CA ILE A 107 -6.38 0.60 -14.92
C ILE A 107 -7.84 0.38 -14.51
N LEU A 108 -8.48 1.39 -13.91
CA LEU A 108 -9.87 1.34 -13.47
C LEU A 108 -10.88 1.62 -14.60
N GLY A 109 -10.42 1.89 -15.83
CA GLY A 109 -11.26 2.07 -17.00
C GLY A 109 -11.94 3.44 -17.12
N PHE A 110 -11.48 4.45 -16.37
CA PHE A 110 -11.99 5.82 -16.49
C PHE A 110 -11.46 6.55 -17.74
N CYS A 111 -10.38 6.05 -18.36
CA CYS A 111 -9.79 6.51 -19.62
C CYS A 111 -9.75 8.05 -19.77
N PRO A 112 -8.87 8.76 -19.04
CA PRO A 112 -8.81 10.22 -19.10
C PRO A 112 -8.35 10.70 -20.49
N SER A 113 -9.14 11.55 -21.15
CA SER A 113 -8.75 12.23 -22.40
C SER A 113 -7.92 13.48 -22.07
N LEU A 114 -6.67 13.54 -22.53
CA LEU A 114 -5.73 14.64 -22.31
C LEU A 114 -5.49 15.43 -23.62
N THR A 115 -6.57 15.81 -24.29
CA THR A 115 -6.57 16.64 -25.51
C THR A 115 -6.83 18.10 -25.18
#